data_AF-A0A9D2JF55-F1
#
_entry.id   AF-A0A9D2JF55-F1
#
_cell.length_a   1.000
_cell.length_b   1.000
_cell.length_c   1.000
_cell.angle_alpha   90.00
_cell.angle_beta   90.00
_cell.angle_gamma   90.00
#
_symmetry.space_group_name_H-M   'P 1'
#
loop_
_entity.id
_entity.type
_entity.pdbx_description
1 polymer ?
#
loop_
_entity_poly.entity_id
_entity_poly.type
_entity_poly.pdbx_seq_one_letter_code
_entity_poly.pdbx_strand_id
1 'polypeptide(L)'
;MFPYNNSQDYLRLVQVDGSAQISQVSVNPMERILVVCRNEPVFAFVSANGFGQPQTQYYKMQPFTPAQQNENVSRSEFSAMQEQLNQLIQLVTQKGETKEAVKNEPAV
;
A
#
# COMPACT_ATOMS: atom_id res chain seq x y z
N MET A 1 -1.57 21.14 -12.16
CA MET A 1 -0.52 21.35 -11.14
C MET A 1 -1.19 21.20 -9.79
N PHE A 2 -1.06 20.03 -9.17
CA PHE A 2 -1.61 19.80 -7.82
C PHE A 2 -0.54 20.22 -6.81
N PRO A 3 -0.85 21.08 -5.83
CA PRO A 3 0.09 21.36 -4.76
C PRO A 3 0.19 20.10 -3.90
N TYR A 4 1.32 19.41 -4.01
CA TYR A 4 1.77 18.49 -2.97
C TYR A 4 2.02 19.34 -1.74
N ASN A 5 1.01 19.42 -0.87
CA ASN A 5 1.20 19.93 0.47
C ASN A 5 2.14 18.93 1.15
N ASN A 6 3.33 19.38 1.55
CA ASN A 6 4.25 18.65 2.42
C ASN A 6 3.68 18.53 3.85
N SER A 7 2.39 18.20 3.96
CA SER A 7 1.82 17.67 5.19
C SER A 7 2.36 16.24 5.26
N GLN A 8 3.54 16.08 5.85
CA GLN A 8 3.84 14.79 6.46
C GLN A 8 2.68 14.51 7.41
N ASP A 9 1.74 13.68 6.99
CA ASP A 9 0.69 13.13 7.82
C ASP A 9 1.41 12.25 8.85
N TYR A 10 1.97 12.88 9.88
CA TYR A 10 2.65 12.21 10.97
C TYR A 10 1.60 11.44 11.74
N LEU A 11 1.44 10.16 11.40
CA LEU A 11 0.68 9.24 12.21
C LEU A 11 1.46 9.00 13.50
N ARG A 12 1.02 9.64 14.59
CA ARG A 12 1.62 9.41 15.91
C ARG A 12 1.03 8.14 16.53
N LEU A 13 1.88 7.31 17.12
CA LEU A 13 1.45 6.12 17.85
C LEU A 13 1.51 6.36 19.36
N VAL A 14 0.45 6.01 20.07
CA VAL A 14 0.34 6.10 21.53
C VAL A 14 -0.10 4.76 22.09
N GLN A 15 0.50 4.35 23.19
CA GLN A 15 0.07 3.17 23.94
C GLN A 15 -0.59 3.60 25.24
N VAL A 16 -1.72 2.98 25.56
CA VAL A 16 -2.48 3.17 26.80
C VAL A 16 -2.78 1.82 27.44
N ASP A 17 -3.12 1.80 28.73
CA ASP A 17 -3.33 0.52 29.42
C ASP A 17 -4.65 -0.15 29.00
N GLY A 18 -5.70 0.62 28.75
CA GLY A 18 -7.02 0.11 28.36
C GLY A 18 -7.87 1.15 27.65
N SER A 19 -9.00 0.72 27.07
CA SER A 19 -9.85 1.57 26.22
C SER A 19 -10.40 2.83 26.92
N ALA A 20 -10.60 2.78 28.24
CA ALA A 20 -11.03 3.92 29.04
C ALA A 20 -10.07 5.12 28.99
N GLN A 21 -8.78 4.89 28.73
CA GLN A 21 -7.76 5.94 28.65
C GLN A 21 -7.68 6.58 27.24
N ILE A 22 -8.33 6.01 26.23
CA ILE A 22 -8.30 6.55 24.85
C ILE A 22 -8.90 7.97 24.80
N SER A 23 -9.94 8.24 25.59
CA SER A 23 -10.59 9.55 25.67
C SER A 23 -9.71 10.66 26.26
N GLN A 24 -8.60 10.29 26.91
CA GLN A 24 -7.63 11.22 27.51
C GLN A 24 -6.54 11.63 26.52
N VAL A 25 -6.50 11.03 25.32
CA VAL A 25 -5.49 11.33 24.29
C VAL A 25 -5.86 12.63 23.58
N SER A 26 -5.07 13.67 23.81
CA SER A 26 -5.17 14.94 23.09
C SER A 26 -4.61 14.83 21.67
N VAL A 27 -5.29 15.48 20.73
CA VAL A 27 -4.96 15.51 19.30
C VAL A 27 -4.97 16.95 18.80
N ASN A 28 -3.97 17.32 18.01
CA ASN A 28 -3.94 18.64 17.39
C ASN A 28 -4.86 18.68 16.16
N PRO A 29 -5.34 19.86 15.73
CA PRO A 29 -6.06 20.00 14.47
C PRO A 29 -5.24 19.44 13.31
N MET A 30 -5.89 18.67 12.43
CA MET A 30 -5.24 18.01 11.28
C MET A 30 -4.22 16.91 11.65
N GLU A 31 -4.12 16.51 12.93
CA GLU A 31 -3.32 15.35 13.37
C GLU A 31 -4.19 14.08 13.39
N ARG A 32 -3.55 12.94 13.11
CA ARG A 32 -4.14 11.60 13.30
C ARG A 32 -3.22 10.77 14.19
N ILE A 33 -3.79 10.16 15.22
CA ILE A 33 -3.09 9.35 16.21
C ILE A 33 -3.66 7.94 16.19
N LEU A 34 -2.79 6.93 16.16
CA LEU A 34 -3.14 5.55 16.42
C LEU A 34 -2.90 5.24 17.90
N VAL A 35 -3.95 4.89 18.63
CA VAL A 35 -3.90 4.51 20.04
C VAL A 35 -4.05 2.99 20.15
N VAL A 36 -3.10 2.32 20.79
CA VAL A 36 -3.12 0.86 21.00
C VAL A 36 -3.26 0.56 22.50
N CYS A 37 -4.25 -0.26 22.87
CA CYS A 37 -4.42 -0.70 24.25
C CYS A 37 -3.49 -1.88 24.56
N ARG A 38 -2.84 -1.87 25.73
CA ARG A 38 -1.93 -2.95 26.16
C ARG A 38 -2.69 -4.16 26.70
N ASN A 39 -3.73 -3.94 27.49
CA ASN A 39 -4.45 -5.01 28.18
C ASN A 39 -5.72 -5.46 27.46
N GLU A 40 -6.04 -4.83 26.32
CA GLU A 40 -7.25 -5.10 25.54
C GLU A 40 -6.90 -5.20 24.05
N PRO A 41 -7.50 -6.12 23.29
CA PRO A 41 -7.29 -6.24 21.84
C PRO A 41 -8.06 -5.14 21.08
N VAL A 42 -7.86 -3.90 21.49
CA VAL A 42 -8.55 -2.71 20.98
C VAL A 42 -7.51 -1.69 20.56
N PHE A 43 -7.72 -1.10 19.39
CA PHE A 43 -7.01 0.10 18.98
C PHE A 43 -8.02 1.14 18.50
N ALA A 44 -7.63 2.40 18.51
CA ALA A 44 -8.47 3.48 18.03
C ALA A 44 -7.67 4.48 17.21
N PHE A 45 -8.32 5.10 16.23
CA PHE A 45 -7.82 6.32 15.63
C PHE A 45 -8.45 7.52 16.32
N VAL A 46 -7.62 8.43 16.80
CA VAL A 46 -8.04 9.72 17.34
C VAL A 46 -7.58 10.79 16.35
N SER A 47 -8.51 11.60 15.85
CA SER A 47 -8.24 12.71 14.94
C SER A 47 -9.00 13.95 15.39
N ALA A 48 -8.59 15.13 14.93
CA ALA A 48 -9.39 16.34 15.07
C ALA A 48 -9.68 16.95 13.69
N ASN A 49 -10.93 17.39 13.49
CA ASN A 49 -11.30 18.14 12.30
C ASN A 49 -10.65 19.54 12.30
N GLY A 50 -10.80 20.30 11.21
CA GLY A 50 -10.24 21.67 11.10
C GLY A 50 -10.76 22.68 12.13
N PHE A 51 -11.79 22.32 12.90
CA PHE A 51 -12.33 23.12 14.01
C PHE A 51 -11.85 22.63 15.38
N GLY A 52 -10.95 21.65 15.42
CA GLY A 52 -10.40 21.09 16.66
C GLY A 52 -11.34 20.12 17.40
N GLN A 53 -12.46 19.71 16.80
CA GLN A 53 -13.35 18.74 17.43
C GLN A 53 -12.76 17.32 17.29
N PRO A 54 -12.54 16.61 18.41
CA PRO A 54 -11.97 15.26 18.37
C PRO A 54 -13.00 14.26 17.84
N GLN A 55 -12.52 13.33 17.03
CA GLN A 55 -13.23 12.15 16.57
C GLN A 55 -12.41 10.92 16.95
N THR A 56 -13.11 9.89 17.44
CA THR A 56 -12.46 8.62 17.81
C THR A 56 -13.16 7.47 17.12
N GLN A 57 -12.37 6.66 16.41
CA GLN A 57 -12.87 5.47 15.75
C GLN A 57 -12.22 4.23 16.37
N TYR A 58 -13.05 3.39 16.99
CA TYR A 58 -12.62 2.18 17.70
C TYR A 58 -12.60 0.97 16.80
N TYR A 59 -11.59 0.12 16.99
CA TYR A 59 -11.41 -1.14 16.29
C TYR A 59 -11.05 -2.24 17.29
N LYS A 60 -11.62 -3.41 17.08
CA LYS A 60 -11.28 -4.61 17.85
C LYS A 60 -10.41 -5.51 16.98
N MET A 61 -9.23 -5.86 17.47
CA MET A 61 -8.37 -6.84 16.80
C MET A 61 -9.07 -8.20 16.87
N GLN A 62 -9.20 -8.83 15.71
CA GLN A 62 -9.60 -10.23 15.62
C GLN A 62 -8.35 -11.08 15.48
N PRO A 63 -8.35 -12.31 16.01
CA PRO A 63 -7.29 -13.27 15.74
C PRO A 63 -7.11 -13.38 14.23
N PHE A 64 -5.85 -13.36 13.78
CA PHE A 64 -5.55 -13.57 12.37
C PHE A 64 -5.99 -14.98 11.98
N THR A 65 -7.13 -15.08 11.30
CA THR A 65 -7.43 -16.22 10.45
C THR A 65 -6.81 -15.92 9.11
N PRO A 66 -5.78 -16.68 8.66
CA PRO A 66 -5.34 -16.54 7.28
C PRO A 66 -6.58 -16.71 6.41
N ALA A 67 -6.91 -15.68 5.63
CA ALA A 67 -7.85 -15.86 4.54
C ALA A 67 -7.34 -17.10 3.79
N GLN A 68 -8.19 -18.11 3.60
CA GLN A 68 -7.85 -19.18 2.68
C GLN A 68 -7.45 -18.48 1.39
N GLN A 69 -6.14 -18.45 1.12
CA GLN A 69 -5.60 -17.97 -0.14
C GLN A 69 -6.09 -18.96 -1.19
N ASN A 70 -7.31 -18.78 -1.65
CA ASN A 70 -7.88 -19.41 -2.82
C ASN A 70 -7.48 -18.61 -4.08
N GLU A 71 -6.22 -18.24 -4.15
CA GLU A 71 -5.57 -17.79 -5.39
C GLU A 71 -4.17 -18.40 -5.44
N ASN A 72 -4.10 -19.73 -5.29
CA ASN A 72 -3.02 -20.46 -5.93
C ASN A 72 -3.28 -20.36 -7.43
N VAL A 73 -2.60 -19.43 -8.10
CA VAL A 73 -2.45 -19.46 -9.55
C VAL A 73 -2.15 -20.91 -9.92
N SER A 74 -3.06 -21.53 -10.65
CA SER A 74 -2.91 -22.92 -11.02
C SER A 74 -1.63 -23.07 -11.83
N ARG A 75 -0.95 -24.23 -11.75
CA ARG A 75 0.27 -24.48 -12.55
C ARG A 75 0.04 -24.18 -14.04
N SER A 76 -1.18 -24.43 -14.53
CA SER A 76 -1.62 -24.09 -15.89
C SER A 76 -1.61 -22.59 -16.18
N GLU A 77 -2.08 -21.74 -15.26
CA GLU A 77 -2.09 -20.28 -15.45
C GLU A 77 -0.67 -19.71 -15.40
N PHE A 78 0.19 -20.26 -14.54
CA PHE A 78 1.61 -19.88 -14.49
C PHE A 78 2.34 -20.24 -15.80
N SER A 79 2.13 -21.46 -16.32
CA SER A 79 2.72 -21.87 -17.60
C SER A 79 2.23 -21.03 -18.77
N ALA A 80 0.94 -20.68 -18.82
CA ALA A 80 0.39 -19.82 -19.87
C ALA A 80 1.01 -18.40 -19.83
N MET A 81 1.18 -17.81 -18.64
CA MET A 81 1.86 -16.52 -18.50
C MET A 81 3.34 -16.58 -18.90
N GLN A 82 4.03 -17.69 -18.59
CA GLN A 82 5.43 -17.88 -18.95
C GLN A 82 5.62 -17.96 -20.47
N GLU A 83 4.73 -18.67 -21.18
CA GLU A 83 4.75 -18.72 -22.64
C GLU A 83 4.49 -17.35 -23.27
N GLN A 84 3.52 -16.59 -22.76
CA GLN A 84 3.23 -15.24 -23.23
C GLN A 84 4.43 -14.29 -23.04
N LEU A 85 5.12 -14.37 -21.90
CA LEU A 85 6.34 -13.60 -21.67
C LEU A 85 7.46 -13.96 -22.65
N ASN A 86 7.67 -15.26 -22.90
CA ASN A 86 8.70 -15.71 -23.84
C ASN A 86 8.42 -15.24 -25.28
N GLN A 87 7.15 -15.26 -25.71
CA GLN A 87 6.75 -14.74 -27.03
C GLN A 87 6.98 -13.23 -27.15
N LEU A 88 6.66 -12.46 -26.10
CA LEU A 88 6.90 -11.02 -26.06
C LEU A 88 8.40 -10.69 -26.12
N ILE A 89 9.25 -11.42 -25.39
CA ILE A 89 10.70 -11.24 -25.43
C ILE A 89 11.21 -11.49 -26.86
N GLN A 90 10.81 -12.57 -27.52
CA GLN A 90 11.21 -12.85 -28.90
C GLN A 90 10.78 -11.75 -29.89
N LEU A 91 9.55 -11.24 -29.75
CA LEU A 91 9.05 -10.15 -30.59
C LEU A 91 9.82 -8.84 -30.39
N VAL A 92 10.19 -8.53 -29.15
CA VAL A 92 11.01 -7.34 -28.83
C VAL A 92 12.43 -7.51 -29.38
N THR A 93 13.02 -8.70 -29.22
CA THR A 93 14.36 -8.99 -29.75
C THR A 93 14.40 -8.93 -31.29
N GLN A 94 13.43 -9.54 -31.99
CA GLN A 94 13.34 -9.47 -33.46
C GLN A 94 13.04 -8.06 -33.99
N LYS A 95 12.27 -7.25 -33.24
CA LYS A 95 12.03 -5.83 -33.57
C LYS A 95 13.22 -4.92 -33.25
N GLY A 96 14.13 -5.37 -32.39
CA GLY A 96 15.40 -4.68 -32.09
C GLY A 96 16.42 -4.86 -33.22
N GLU A 97 16.54 -6.07 -33.77
CA GLU A 97 17.52 -6.39 -34.83
C GLU A 97 17.16 -5.80 -36.20
N THR A 98 15.87 -5.54 -36.47
CA THR A 98 15.42 -4.97 -37.75
C THR A 98 15.65 -3.46 -37.90
N LYS A 99 16.13 -2.75 -36.86
CA LYS A 99 16.49 -1.33 -36.97
C LYS A 99 17.97 -1.04 -37.22
N GLU A 100 18.89 -1.98 -37.00
CA GLU A 100 20.32 -1.76 -37.28
C GLU A 100 20.78 -2.25 -38.66
N ALA A 101 20.00 -3.09 -39.35
CA ALA A 101 20.43 -3.67 -40.63
C ALA A 101 20.25 -2.77 -41.87
N VAL A 102 19.73 -1.54 -41.74
CA VAL A 102 19.53 -0.60 -42.88
C VAL A 102 20.43 0.63 -42.74
N LYS A 103 21.75 0.44 -42.61
CA LYS A 103 22.71 1.56 -42.68
C LYS A 103 24.08 1.24 -43.29
N ASN A 104 24.26 0.13 -44.00
CA ASN A 104 25.52 -0.12 -44.72
C ASN A 104 25.25 -0.65 -46.14
N GLU A 105 24.86 0.25 -47.05
CA GLU A 105 25.18 0.08 -48.48
C GLU A 105 26.64 0.50 -48.69
N PRO A 106 27.50 -0.32 -49.32
CA PRO A 106 28.81 0.14 -49.77
C PRO A 106 28.65 0.97 -51.05
N ALA A 107 29.14 2.22 -51.01
CA ALA A 107 29.28 3.03 -52.20
C ALA A 107 30.31 2.41 -53.15
N VAL A 108 29.88 2.16 -54.40
CA VAL A 108 30.73 1.89 -55.57
C VAL A 108 31.21 3.21 -56.15
#